data_AF-A0A2G6NJD0-F1
#
_entry.id   AF-A0A2G6NJD0-F1
#
_cell.length_a   1.000
_cell.length_b   1.000
_cell.length_c   1.000
_cell.angle_alpha   90.00
_cell.angle_beta   90.00
_cell.angle_gamma   90.00
#
_symmetry.space_group_name_H-M   'P 1'
#
loop_
_entity.id
_entity.type
_entity.pdbx_description
1 polymer ?
#
loop_
_entity_poly.entity_id
_entity_poly.type
_entity_poly.pdbx_seq_one_letter_code
_entity_poly.pdbx_strand_id
1 'polypeptide(L)'
;MCFFMMLLCFIFSSCAPMNGGNQEVAGAGTGALAGAVVGQMLGKSTEATLLGAAIGGALGYAVGWQIKSQARQVYTQQQTRQLVADTGGQKKVVQVRSESVEPKKQFKPGEKVTVRVTYIILDSQQQKVAVHEKKTLWFKGAQQAVFEDTTINRENGTWESSITFQLPSDVEKGDYQVRQDIYSGQTRDSANVQFSVI
;
A
#
# COMPACT_ATOMS: atom_id res chain seq x y z
N MET A 1 28.92 45.34 -18.48
CA MET A 1 27.59 44.70 -18.40
C MET A 1 27.71 43.45 -17.53
N CYS A 2 28.08 43.65 -16.26
CA CYS A 2 28.54 42.61 -15.33
C CYS A 2 27.41 42.05 -14.43
N PHE A 3 26.15 42.15 -14.86
CA PHE A 3 25.00 41.78 -14.03
C PHE A 3 24.42 40.38 -14.36
N PHE A 4 24.83 39.77 -15.48
CA PHE A 4 24.28 38.48 -15.93
C PHE A 4 25.09 37.24 -15.45
N MET A 5 26.25 37.44 -14.81
CA MET A 5 27.15 36.36 -14.37
C MET A 5 27.14 36.15 -12.84
N MET A 6 26.07 36.58 -12.14
CA MET A 6 25.95 36.46 -10.68
C MET A 6 24.66 35.74 -10.23
N LEU A 7 23.94 35.11 -11.17
CA LEU A 7 22.75 34.28 -10.90
C LEU A 7 22.96 32.79 -11.26
N LEU A 8 24.21 32.35 -11.38
CA LEU A 8 24.59 30.95 -11.65
C LEU A 8 25.39 30.31 -10.49
N CYS A 9 25.50 30.99 -9.34
CA CYS A 9 26.34 30.58 -8.20
C CYS A 9 25.56 30.02 -6.99
N PHE A 10 24.26 29.75 -7.10
CA PHE A 10 23.46 29.22 -5.97
C PHE A 10 23.04 27.75 -6.09
N ILE A 11 23.58 26.98 -7.04
CA ILE A 11 23.24 25.54 -7.22
C ILE A 11 24.36 24.56 -6.89
N PHE A 12 25.52 25.02 -6.40
CA PHE A 12 26.62 24.15 -5.99
C PHE A 12 26.94 24.25 -4.49
N SER A 13 25.92 24.11 -3.66
CA SER A 13 26.11 23.53 -2.32
C SER A 13 25.57 22.10 -2.33
N SER A 14 26.12 21.28 -3.23
CA SER A 14 26.01 19.82 -3.19
C SER A 14 27.38 19.28 -2.84
N CYS A 15 27.64 19.19 -1.54
CA CYS A 15 28.64 18.30 -0.98
C CYS A 15 27.88 17.07 -0.48
N ALA A 16 27.59 16.12 -1.38
CA ALA A 16 27.28 14.75 -0.99
C ALA A 16 28.16 13.84 -1.85
N PRO A 17 29.06 13.05 -1.24
CA PRO A 17 30.18 12.44 -1.94
C PRO A 17 29.74 11.24 -2.78
N MET A 18 30.21 11.22 -4.01
CA MET A 18 30.43 9.99 -4.77
C MET A 18 31.79 9.43 -4.33
N ASN A 19 31.80 8.52 -3.37
CA ASN A 19 32.95 7.64 -3.13
C ASN A 19 32.53 6.38 -2.39
N GLY A 20 33.12 5.25 -2.80
CA GLY A 20 32.78 3.92 -2.32
C GLY A 20 33.02 3.70 -0.83
N GLY A 21 32.39 2.63 -0.33
CA GLY A 21 32.52 2.17 1.05
C GLY A 21 31.31 2.54 1.89
N ASN A 22 30.62 1.51 2.39
CA ASN A 22 29.57 1.53 3.41
C ASN A 22 28.16 1.84 2.88
N GLN A 23 27.53 0.78 2.34
CA GLN A 23 26.09 0.69 2.09
C GLN A 23 25.31 0.87 3.40
N GLU A 24 24.95 2.10 3.72
CA GLU A 24 23.96 2.41 4.76
C GLU A 24 23.25 3.74 4.47
N VAL A 25 23.02 4.04 3.18
CA VAL A 25 22.01 5.02 2.75
C VAL A 25 20.81 4.23 2.24
N ALA A 26 20.09 3.66 3.20
CA ALA A 26 19.01 2.70 3.00
C ALA A 26 17.74 3.35 2.45
N GLY A 27 17.17 2.74 1.40
CA GLY A 27 15.74 2.75 1.06
C GLY A 27 15.16 4.04 0.47
N ALA A 28 15.13 5.13 1.25
CA ALA A 28 14.35 6.32 0.92
C ALA A 28 14.98 7.20 -0.16
N GLY A 29 16.33 7.33 -0.17
CA GLY A 29 17.05 8.17 -1.14
C GLY A 29 16.98 7.62 -2.56
N THR A 30 17.19 6.31 -2.74
CA THR A 30 17.21 5.69 -4.07
C THR A 30 15.82 5.63 -4.71
N GLY A 31 14.79 5.32 -3.91
CA GLY A 31 13.41 5.26 -4.38
C GLY A 31 12.88 6.63 -4.80
N ALA A 32 13.06 7.66 -3.96
CA ALA A 32 12.60 9.02 -4.25
C ALA A 32 13.29 9.60 -5.48
N LEU A 33 14.60 9.39 -5.62
CA LEU A 33 15.35 9.86 -6.80
C LEU A 33 14.90 9.14 -8.07
N ALA A 34 14.74 7.82 -8.04
CA ALA A 34 14.26 7.07 -9.20
C ALA A 34 12.83 7.48 -9.60
N GLY A 35 11.95 7.64 -8.62
CA GLY A 35 10.59 8.11 -8.84
C GLY A 35 10.52 9.53 -9.39
N ALA A 36 11.37 10.43 -8.90
CA ALA A 36 11.47 11.81 -9.39
C ALA A 36 11.85 11.84 -10.87
N VAL A 37 12.85 11.03 -11.26
CA VAL A 37 13.33 10.94 -12.64
C VAL A 37 12.24 10.44 -13.57
N VAL A 38 11.54 9.36 -13.20
CA VAL A 38 10.44 8.81 -14.00
C VAL A 38 9.26 9.78 -14.09
N GLY A 39 8.88 10.39 -12.96
CA GLY A 39 7.82 11.40 -12.91
C GLY A 39 8.10 12.61 -13.80
N GLN A 40 9.37 13.05 -13.83
CA GLN A 40 9.77 14.16 -14.68
C GLN A 40 9.78 13.80 -16.17
N MET A 41 10.20 12.57 -16.52
CA MET A 41 10.18 12.12 -17.91
C MET A 41 8.76 12.05 -18.50
N LEU A 42 7.78 11.64 -17.67
CA LEU A 42 6.40 11.45 -18.11
C LEU A 42 5.59 12.75 -18.09
N GLY A 43 5.76 13.61 -17.08
CA GLY A 43 4.95 14.81 -16.94
C GLY A 43 5.64 16.12 -17.33
N LYS A 44 6.97 16.14 -17.47
CA LYS A 44 7.80 17.33 -17.76
C LYS A 44 7.47 18.55 -16.89
N SER A 45 6.92 18.33 -15.70
CA SER A 45 6.50 19.35 -14.75
C SER A 45 7.06 19.06 -13.37
N THR A 46 7.26 20.14 -12.60
CA THR A 46 7.70 20.07 -11.20
C THR A 46 6.71 19.26 -10.36
N GLU A 47 5.41 19.33 -10.67
CA GLU A 47 4.36 18.55 -10.02
C GLU A 47 4.49 17.06 -10.30
N ALA A 48 4.75 16.66 -11.55
CA ALA A 48 4.93 15.25 -11.91
C ALA A 48 6.24 14.67 -11.35
N THR A 49 7.29 15.50 -11.28
CA THR A 49 8.55 15.16 -10.60
C THR A 49 8.32 14.94 -9.12
N LEU A 50 7.58 15.84 -8.46
CA LEU A 50 7.29 15.75 -7.03
C LEU A 50 6.39 14.56 -6.72
N LEU A 51 5.39 14.30 -7.56
CA LEU A 51 4.51 13.14 -7.42
C LEU A 51 5.28 11.83 -7.66
N GLY A 52 6.14 11.79 -8.68
CA GLY A 52 7.03 10.67 -8.93
C GLY A 52 8.02 10.45 -7.79
N ALA A 53 8.63 11.52 -7.27
CA ALA A 53 9.53 11.47 -6.13
C ALA A 53 8.81 11.00 -4.86
N ALA A 54 7.58 11.45 -4.65
CA ALA A 54 6.75 11.02 -3.54
C ALA A 54 6.41 9.53 -3.64
N ILE A 55 5.96 9.05 -4.82
CA ILE A 55 5.64 7.63 -5.05
C ILE A 55 6.89 6.75 -4.96
N GLY A 56 8.00 7.18 -5.53
CA GLY A 56 9.27 6.46 -5.45
C GLY A 56 9.86 6.46 -4.04
N GLY A 57 9.75 7.57 -3.33
CA GLY A 57 10.19 7.73 -1.95
C GLY A 57 9.35 6.90 -1.00
N ALA A 58 8.04 6.87 -1.21
CA ALA A 58 7.06 5.99 -0.58
C ALA A 58 7.43 4.50 -0.71
N LEU A 59 7.70 4.04 -1.93
CA LEU A 59 8.17 2.67 -2.19
C LEU A 59 9.53 2.40 -1.51
N GLY A 60 10.42 3.38 -1.44
CA GLY A 60 11.69 3.30 -0.71
C GLY A 60 11.54 3.33 0.82
N TYR A 61 10.51 3.99 1.34
CA TYR A 61 10.19 4.12 2.76
C TYR A 61 9.61 2.83 3.34
N ALA A 62 8.87 2.07 2.53
CA ALA A 62 8.35 0.76 2.92
C ALA A 62 9.47 -0.29 3.19
N VAL A 63 10.69 -0.09 2.68
CA VAL A 63 11.83 -1.03 2.83
C VAL A 63 12.33 -1.14 4.30
N GLY A 64 11.86 -0.30 5.22
CA GLY A 64 12.14 -0.40 6.66
C GLY A 64 11.00 -0.92 7.53
N TRP A 65 9.82 -1.19 6.97
CA TRP A 65 8.64 -1.51 7.78
C TRP A 65 8.61 -2.99 8.14
N GLN A 66 8.45 -3.30 9.43
CA GLN A 66 8.15 -4.65 9.90
C GLN A 66 6.68 -4.99 9.59
N ILE A 67 6.42 -5.35 8.34
CA ILE A 67 5.10 -5.73 7.87
C ILE A 67 4.94 -7.24 8.06
N LYS A 68 3.88 -7.63 8.78
CA LYS A 68 3.41 -9.01 8.85
C LYS A 68 2.03 -9.06 8.21
N SER A 69 1.97 -9.67 7.02
CA SER A 69 0.72 -9.99 6.35
C SER A 69 0.41 -11.46 6.56
N GLN A 70 -0.83 -11.73 6.96
CA GLN A 70 -1.32 -13.09 7.18
C GLN A 70 -2.77 -13.15 6.72
N ALA A 71 -3.19 -14.32 6.25
CA ALA A 71 -4.57 -14.54 5.90
C ALA A 71 -4.99 -15.95 6.31
N ARG A 72 -6.17 -16.06 6.92
CA ARG A 72 -6.72 -17.33 7.39
C ARG A 72 -8.15 -17.50 6.92
N GLN A 73 -8.52 -18.73 6.61
CA GLN A 73 -9.92 -19.04 6.35
C GLN A 73 -10.68 -19.05 7.68
N VAL A 74 -11.79 -18.32 7.75
CA VAL A 74 -12.65 -18.20 8.93
C VAL A 74 -13.97 -18.92 8.75
N TYR A 75 -14.46 -19.02 7.51
CA TYR A 75 -15.60 -19.86 7.16
C TYR A 75 -15.29 -20.72 5.93
N THR A 76 -15.74 -21.97 5.98
CA THR A 76 -15.65 -22.91 4.87
C THR A 76 -16.62 -22.53 3.74
N GLN A 77 -16.41 -23.07 2.55
CA GLN A 77 -17.31 -22.90 1.41
C GLN A 77 -18.79 -23.09 1.77
N GLN A 78 -19.15 -24.15 2.52
CA GLN A 78 -20.54 -24.45 2.85
C GLN A 78 -21.17 -23.37 3.74
N GLN A 79 -20.45 -22.97 4.80
CA GLN A 79 -20.88 -21.89 5.70
C GLN A 79 -20.98 -20.56 4.95
N THR A 80 -19.98 -20.24 4.12
CA THR A 80 -19.98 -19.01 3.32
C THR A 80 -21.13 -18.97 2.34
N ARG A 81 -21.48 -20.09 1.67
CA ARG A 81 -22.64 -20.15 0.75
C ARG A 81 -23.96 -19.84 1.46
N GLN A 82 -24.10 -20.18 2.74
CA GLN A 82 -25.28 -19.80 3.53
C GLN A 82 -25.31 -18.28 3.80
N LEU A 83 -24.14 -17.65 4.02
CA LEU A 83 -24.01 -16.20 4.22
C LEU A 83 -24.27 -15.35 2.96
N VAL A 84 -24.14 -15.97 1.77
CA VAL A 84 -24.34 -15.30 0.47
C VAL A 84 -25.51 -15.88 -0.33
N ALA A 85 -26.36 -16.72 0.28
CA ALA A 85 -27.45 -17.40 -0.40
C ALA A 85 -28.39 -16.43 -1.15
N ASP A 86 -28.48 -15.19 -0.68
CA ASP A 86 -29.30 -14.12 -1.27
C ASP A 86 -28.64 -13.41 -2.47
N THR A 87 -27.39 -13.74 -2.83
CA THR A 87 -26.60 -13.03 -3.88
C THR A 87 -26.94 -13.48 -5.32
N GLY A 88 -28.15 -14.03 -5.53
CA GLY A 88 -28.79 -14.06 -6.85
C GLY A 88 -28.09 -14.85 -7.97
N GLY A 89 -27.44 -15.98 -7.68
CA GLY A 89 -26.96 -16.90 -8.73
C GLY A 89 -25.67 -16.47 -9.45
N GLN A 90 -24.91 -15.52 -8.90
CA GLN A 90 -23.57 -15.17 -9.39
C GLN A 90 -22.66 -16.41 -9.39
N LYS A 91 -22.07 -16.75 -10.56
CA LYS A 91 -21.12 -17.87 -10.70
C LYS A 91 -19.82 -17.62 -9.92
N LYS A 92 -19.46 -16.34 -9.71
CA LYS A 92 -18.27 -15.92 -8.98
C LYS A 92 -18.61 -14.73 -8.09
N VAL A 93 -18.20 -14.78 -6.83
CA VAL A 93 -18.42 -13.74 -5.83
C VAL A 93 -17.09 -13.39 -5.18
N VAL A 94 -16.77 -12.09 -5.20
CA VAL A 94 -15.69 -11.46 -4.42
C VAL A 94 -16.35 -10.33 -3.67
N GLN A 95 -16.37 -10.39 -2.34
CA GLN A 95 -17.11 -9.42 -1.52
C GLN A 95 -16.44 -9.14 -0.18
N VAL A 96 -16.16 -7.89 0.11
CA VAL A 96 -15.70 -7.40 1.42
C VAL A 96 -16.89 -7.37 2.38
N ARG A 97 -16.68 -7.82 3.62
CA ARG A 97 -17.72 -7.93 4.64
C ARG A 97 -17.48 -7.04 5.84
N SER A 98 -16.25 -6.93 6.30
CA SER A 98 -15.91 -6.10 7.45
C SER A 98 -14.49 -5.59 7.37
N GLU A 99 -14.30 -4.42 7.97
CA GLU A 99 -13.05 -3.67 7.97
C GLU A 99 -12.83 -3.11 9.38
N SER A 100 -11.67 -3.36 9.96
CA SER A 100 -11.32 -2.82 11.27
C SER A 100 -9.85 -2.44 11.36
N VAL A 101 -9.58 -1.51 12.27
CA VAL A 101 -8.24 -1.16 12.72
C VAL A 101 -8.17 -1.33 14.23
N GLU A 102 -7.12 -2.00 14.68
CA GLU A 102 -6.88 -2.39 16.06
C GLU A 102 -5.52 -1.86 16.56
N PRO A 103 -5.39 -1.60 17.88
CA PRO A 103 -6.45 -1.71 18.89
C PRO A 103 -7.37 -0.47 18.95
N LYS A 104 -7.04 0.60 18.21
CA LYS A 104 -7.72 1.90 18.26
C LYS A 104 -7.73 2.53 16.87
N LYS A 105 -8.37 3.70 16.73
CA LYS A 105 -8.41 4.46 15.47
C LYS A 105 -7.37 5.59 15.37
N GLN A 106 -6.73 5.96 16.48
CA GLN A 106 -5.75 7.05 16.55
C GLN A 106 -4.44 6.53 17.14
N PHE A 107 -3.33 6.75 16.45
CA PHE A 107 -2.03 6.20 16.79
C PHE A 107 -0.98 7.28 16.94
N LYS A 108 0.05 7.00 17.73
CA LYS A 108 1.25 7.83 17.83
C LYS A 108 2.35 7.25 16.94
N PRO A 109 3.32 8.05 16.48
CA PRO A 109 4.53 7.55 15.85
C PRO A 109 5.17 6.40 16.66
N GLY A 110 5.68 5.39 15.97
CA GLY A 110 6.27 4.19 16.61
C GLY A 110 5.27 3.12 17.04
N GLU A 111 3.97 3.39 17.10
CA GLU A 111 2.97 2.39 17.50
C GLU A 111 2.70 1.37 16.39
N LYS A 112 2.25 0.17 16.79
CA LYS A 112 1.81 -0.88 15.87
C LYS A 112 0.35 -0.69 15.49
N VAL A 113 0.08 -0.75 14.20
CA VAL A 113 -1.26 -0.73 13.62
C VAL A 113 -1.56 -2.13 13.10
N THR A 114 -2.72 -2.67 13.45
CA THR A 114 -3.22 -3.91 12.83
C THR A 114 -4.51 -3.61 12.08
N VAL A 115 -4.50 -3.88 10.79
CA VAL A 115 -5.67 -3.80 9.92
C VAL A 115 -6.21 -5.20 9.70
N ARG A 116 -7.53 -5.37 9.83
CA ARG A 116 -8.23 -6.61 9.48
C ARG A 116 -9.31 -6.35 8.45
N VAL A 117 -9.36 -7.24 7.47
CA VAL A 117 -10.36 -7.24 6.41
C VAL A 117 -10.91 -8.66 6.26
N THR A 118 -12.22 -8.81 6.39
CA THR A 118 -12.91 -10.08 6.13
C THR A 118 -13.56 -10.00 4.77
N TYR A 119 -13.30 -10.97 3.91
CA TYR A 119 -13.83 -11.02 2.55
C TYR A 119 -14.22 -12.45 2.16
N ILE A 120 -15.13 -12.55 1.19
CA ILE A 120 -15.66 -13.79 0.64
C ILE A 120 -15.06 -14.01 -0.74
N ILE A 121 -14.63 -15.25 -0.98
CA ILE A 121 -14.25 -15.75 -2.30
C ILE A 121 -15.09 -16.99 -2.59
N LEU A 122 -15.92 -16.94 -3.63
CA LEU A 122 -16.63 -18.10 -4.14
C LEU A 122 -16.56 -18.14 -5.66
N ASP A 123 -16.30 -19.33 -6.21
CA ASP A 123 -16.44 -19.66 -7.62
C ASP A 123 -17.19 -21.00 -7.72
N SER A 124 -18.24 -21.06 -8.55
CA SER A 124 -19.01 -22.29 -8.75
C SER A 124 -18.31 -23.30 -9.65
N GLN A 125 -17.31 -22.88 -10.44
CA GLN A 125 -16.62 -23.69 -11.43
C GLN A 125 -15.26 -24.20 -10.94
N GLN A 126 -14.68 -23.56 -9.92
CA GLN A 126 -13.34 -23.87 -9.42
C GLN A 126 -13.37 -24.12 -7.91
N GLN A 127 -12.66 -25.16 -7.46
CA GLN A 127 -12.47 -25.42 -6.03
C GLN A 127 -11.42 -24.47 -5.41
N LYS A 128 -10.40 -24.13 -6.19
CA LYS A 128 -9.37 -23.14 -5.84
C LYS A 128 -9.41 -22.01 -6.85
N VAL A 129 -9.51 -20.80 -6.36
CA VAL A 129 -9.70 -19.57 -7.13
C VAL A 129 -8.41 -18.79 -7.10
N ALA A 130 -7.88 -18.43 -8.27
CA ALA A 130 -6.79 -17.47 -8.34
C ALA A 130 -7.32 -16.09 -7.92
N VAL A 131 -6.73 -15.54 -6.87
CA VAL A 131 -7.07 -14.22 -6.31
C VAL A 131 -5.82 -13.36 -6.35
N HIS A 132 -5.94 -12.21 -7.01
CA HIS A 132 -4.93 -11.17 -6.95
C HIS A 132 -5.29 -10.23 -5.79
N GLU A 133 -4.40 -10.13 -4.80
CA GLU A 133 -4.56 -9.26 -3.64
C GLU A 133 -3.50 -8.16 -3.68
N LYS A 134 -3.95 -6.91 -3.59
CA LYS A 134 -3.09 -5.74 -3.50
C LYS A 134 -3.43 -4.92 -2.27
N LYS A 135 -2.43 -4.68 -1.42
CA LYS A 135 -2.56 -3.95 -0.15
C LYS A 135 -1.67 -2.72 -0.20
N THR A 136 -2.25 -1.56 0.01
CA THR A 136 -1.56 -0.26 -0.17
C THR A 136 -1.87 0.69 0.98
N LEU A 137 -0.87 1.49 1.36
CA LEU A 137 -1.04 2.61 2.29
C LEU A 137 -1.21 3.90 1.49
N TRP A 138 -2.13 4.74 1.92
CA TRP A 138 -2.44 6.02 1.32
C TRP A 138 -2.46 7.11 2.39
N PHE A 139 -2.01 8.29 2.01
CA PHE A 139 -2.01 9.50 2.84
C PHE A 139 -2.20 10.70 1.91
N LYS A 140 -3.10 11.62 2.28
CA LYS A 140 -3.44 12.81 1.48
C LYS A 140 -3.71 12.52 -0.01
N GLY A 141 -4.36 11.39 -0.29
CA GLY A 141 -4.70 10.96 -1.65
C GLY A 141 -3.53 10.39 -2.48
N ALA A 142 -2.32 10.31 -1.93
CA ALA A 142 -1.16 9.70 -2.58
C ALA A 142 -0.84 8.33 -1.96
N GLN A 143 -0.48 7.36 -2.81
CA GLN A 143 -0.03 6.04 -2.37
C GLN A 143 1.37 6.15 -1.73
N GLN A 144 1.45 5.80 -0.45
CA GLN A 144 2.65 5.88 0.38
C GLN A 144 3.42 4.56 0.47
N ALA A 145 2.77 3.42 0.25
CA ALA A 145 3.43 2.13 0.25
C ALA A 145 2.59 1.07 -0.46
N VAL A 146 3.25 0.02 -0.94
CA VAL A 146 2.63 -1.24 -1.34
C VAL A 146 3.10 -2.29 -0.34
N PHE A 147 2.18 -2.82 0.46
CA PHE A 147 2.46 -3.86 1.45
C PHE A 147 2.42 -5.27 0.84
N GLU A 148 1.58 -5.45 -0.17
CA GLU A 148 1.43 -6.71 -0.88
C GLU A 148 0.88 -6.42 -2.29
N ASP A 149 1.36 -7.14 -3.29
CA ASP A 149 0.83 -7.15 -4.66
C ASP A 149 1.12 -8.54 -5.23
N THR A 150 0.20 -9.48 -5.03
CA THR A 150 0.47 -10.90 -5.29
C THR A 150 -0.76 -11.64 -5.79
N THR A 151 -0.52 -12.74 -6.51
CA THR A 151 -1.56 -13.69 -6.89
C THR A 151 -1.41 -14.97 -6.09
N ILE A 152 -2.48 -15.39 -5.44
CA ILE A 152 -2.54 -16.57 -4.60
C ILE A 152 -3.79 -17.39 -4.89
N ASN A 153 -3.68 -18.71 -4.78
CA ASN A 153 -4.82 -19.60 -4.93
C ASN A 153 -5.54 -19.73 -3.59
N ARG A 154 -6.78 -19.26 -3.52
CA ARG A 154 -7.66 -19.35 -2.35
C ARG A 154 -8.68 -20.46 -2.53
N GLU A 155 -8.93 -21.22 -1.48
CA GLU A 155 -10.11 -22.09 -1.44
C GLU A 155 -11.37 -21.24 -1.30
N ASN A 156 -12.48 -21.76 -1.82
CA ASN A 156 -13.79 -21.15 -1.62
C ASN A 156 -14.12 -21.02 -0.13
N GLY A 157 -14.57 -19.83 0.27
CA GLY A 157 -14.95 -19.55 1.66
C GLY A 157 -14.78 -18.08 2.03
N THR A 158 -14.82 -17.82 3.33
CA THR A 158 -14.57 -16.50 3.90
C THR A 158 -13.18 -16.49 4.50
N TRP A 159 -12.43 -15.44 4.17
CA TRP A 159 -11.06 -15.23 4.57
C TRP A 159 -10.96 -13.96 5.41
N GLU A 160 -10.16 -14.01 6.47
CA GLU A 160 -9.71 -12.84 7.22
C GLU A 160 -8.26 -12.57 6.82
N SER A 161 -8.04 -11.41 6.22
CA SER A 161 -6.73 -10.82 5.94
C SER A 161 -6.37 -9.90 7.10
N SER A 162 -5.16 -10.06 7.64
CA SER A 162 -4.62 -9.22 8.71
C SER A 162 -3.24 -8.71 8.32
N ILE A 163 -3.05 -7.40 8.43
CA ILE A 163 -1.78 -6.74 8.17
C ILE A 163 -1.40 -6.00 9.44
N THR A 164 -0.27 -6.36 10.03
CA THR A 164 0.32 -5.62 11.14
C THR A 164 1.57 -4.92 10.66
N PHE A 165 1.67 -3.62 10.93
CA PHE A 165 2.86 -2.82 10.63
C PHE A 165 3.14 -1.85 11.77
N GLN A 166 4.40 -1.40 11.86
CA GLN A 166 4.81 -0.40 12.83
C GLN A 166 4.93 0.96 12.14
N LEU A 167 4.29 1.97 12.72
CA LEU A 167 4.45 3.34 12.24
C LEU A 167 5.88 3.81 12.50
N PRO A 168 6.54 4.44 11.53
CA PRO A 168 7.84 5.06 11.76
C PRO A 168 7.77 6.14 12.83
N SER A 169 8.92 6.43 13.46
CA SER A 169 9.01 7.47 14.50
C SER A 169 8.85 8.89 13.95
N ASP A 170 9.14 9.08 12.67
CA ASP A 170 9.07 10.35 11.94
C ASP A 170 7.81 10.48 11.08
N VAL A 171 6.84 9.56 11.22
CA VAL A 171 5.62 9.54 10.42
C VAL A 171 4.84 10.86 10.56
N GLU A 172 4.34 11.36 9.44
CA GLU A 172 3.54 12.59 9.45
C GLU A 172 2.18 12.35 10.13
N LYS A 173 1.69 13.34 10.87
CA LYS A 173 0.36 13.30 11.48
C LYS A 173 -0.75 13.50 10.45
N GLY A 174 -1.91 12.89 10.69
CA GLY A 174 -3.10 13.03 9.84
C GLY A 174 -3.76 11.69 9.53
N ASP A 175 -4.66 11.70 8.56
CA ASP A 175 -5.50 10.55 8.23
C ASP A 175 -4.88 9.68 7.14
N TYR A 176 -4.72 8.41 7.48
CA TYR A 176 -4.18 7.36 6.63
C TYR A 176 -5.27 6.37 6.24
N GLN A 177 -5.06 5.74 5.09
CA GLN A 177 -5.94 4.74 4.53
C GLN A 177 -5.12 3.51 4.14
N VAL A 178 -5.51 2.34 4.64
CA VAL A 178 -5.05 1.06 4.11
C VAL A 178 -6.12 0.52 3.19
N ARG A 179 -5.80 0.44 1.91
CA ARG A 179 -6.67 -0.11 0.88
C ARG A 179 -6.25 -1.54 0.55
N GLN A 180 -7.21 -2.46 0.59
CA GLN A 180 -7.03 -3.83 0.11
C GLN A 180 -7.95 -4.08 -1.09
N ASP A 181 -7.35 -4.17 -2.28
CA ASP A 181 -8.05 -4.55 -3.50
C ASP A 181 -7.95 -6.06 -3.71
N ILE A 182 -9.09 -6.69 -4.03
CA ILE A 182 -9.20 -8.14 -4.21
C ILE A 182 -9.82 -8.39 -5.58
N TYR A 183 -9.11 -9.10 -6.45
CA TYR A 183 -9.56 -9.41 -7.80
C TYR A 183 -9.61 -10.92 -8.02
N SER A 184 -10.62 -11.39 -8.75
CA SER A 184 -10.62 -12.73 -9.34
C SER A 184 -11.24 -12.70 -10.74
N GLY A 185 -10.40 -12.85 -11.77
CA GLY A 185 -10.85 -12.64 -13.14
C GLY A 185 -11.36 -11.22 -13.34
N GLN A 186 -12.65 -11.07 -13.65
CA GLN A 186 -13.30 -9.76 -13.87
C GLN A 186 -14.01 -9.21 -12.62
N THR A 187 -14.19 -10.00 -11.56
CA THR A 187 -14.82 -9.52 -10.33
C THR A 187 -13.80 -8.88 -9.41
N ARG A 188 -14.14 -7.73 -8.84
CA ARG A 188 -13.30 -6.98 -7.91
C ARG A 188 -14.15 -6.48 -6.75
N ASP A 189 -13.55 -6.47 -5.57
CA ASP A 189 -14.03 -5.63 -4.47
C ASP A 189 -12.84 -4.96 -3.76
N SER A 190 -13.09 -3.98 -2.90
CA SER A 190 -12.04 -3.21 -2.24
C SER A 190 -12.45 -2.79 -0.83
N ALA A 191 -11.58 -3.06 0.14
CA ALA A 191 -11.69 -2.54 1.49
C ALA A 191 -10.87 -1.27 1.65
N ASN A 192 -11.36 -0.29 2.42
CA ASN A 192 -10.68 0.98 2.69
C ASN A 192 -10.69 1.30 4.19
N VAL A 193 -9.70 0.79 4.91
CA VAL A 193 -9.59 0.94 6.36
C VAL A 193 -8.89 2.25 6.71
N GLN A 194 -9.54 3.09 7.51
CA GLN A 194 -9.02 4.40 7.92
C GLN A 194 -8.48 4.40 9.35
N PHE A 195 -7.38 5.12 9.57
CA PHE A 195 -6.85 5.44 10.90
C PHE A 195 -6.14 6.80 10.88
N SER A 196 -5.98 7.42 12.04
CA SER A 196 -5.30 8.70 12.18
C SER A 196 -4.00 8.56 12.96
N VAL A 197 -3.02 9.40 12.65
CA VAL A 197 -1.80 9.59 13.43
C VAL A 197 -1.87 10.96 14.12
N ILE A 198 -1.66 10.97 15.45
CA ILE A 198 -1.81 12.14 16.33
C ILE A 198 -0.52 12.51 17.07
#